data_AF-A0A8J4U5J2-F1
#
_entry.id   AF-A0A8J4U5J2-F1
#
_cell.length_a   1.000
_cell.length_b   1.000
_cell.length_c   1.000
_cell.angle_alpha   90.00
_cell.angle_beta   90.00
_cell.angle_gamma   90.00
#
_symmetry.space_group_name_H-M   'P 1'
#
loop_
_entity.id
_entity.type
_entity.pdbx_description
1 polymer ?
#
loop_
_entity_poly.entity_id
_entity_poly.type
_entity_poly.pdbx_seq_one_letter_code
_entity_poly.pdbx_strand_id
1 'polypeptide(L)' 'LSGVENVRVLGQTEDSIQVDWQNPETVVDYFKLRHASPDGQEELENVARSQEARTVHTII' A
#
# COMPACT_ATOMS: atom_id res chain seq x y z
N LEU A 1 14.95 12.47 -3.39
CA LEU A 1 14.14 11.62 -2.49
C LEU A 1 13.42 10.62 -3.39
N SER A 2 13.91 9.38 -3.46
CA SER A 2 13.20 8.28 -4.14
C SER A 2 11.96 7.98 -3.31
N GLY A 3 10.79 8.02 -3.96
CA GLY A 3 9.49 7.86 -3.32
C GLY A 3 9.11 6.38 -3.17
N VAL A 4 7.81 6.12 -3.03
CA VAL A 4 7.27 4.76 -3.20
C VAL A 4 7.35 4.40 -4.68
N GLU A 5 8.09 3.34 -5.00
CA GLU A 5 8.33 2.89 -6.36
C GLU A 5 7.85 1.45 -6.56
N ASN A 6 7.68 1.06 -7.82
CA ASN A 6 7.34 -0.30 -8.23
C ASN A 6 6.08 -0.83 -7.53
N VAL A 7 5.02 -0.02 -7.44
CA VAL A 7 3.71 -0.47 -6.90
C VAL A 7 3.11 -1.52 -7.84
N ARG A 8 2.61 -2.63 -7.28
CA ARG A 8 1.97 -3.71 -8.06
C ARG A 8 0.70 -4.19 -7.38
N VAL A 9 -0.23 -4.69 -8.18
CA VAL A 9 -1.37 -5.47 -7.72
C VAL A 9 -0.96 -6.94 -7.71
N LEU A 10 -1.10 -7.61 -6.57
CA LEU A 10 -0.79 -9.02 -6.39
C LEU A 10 -2.04 -9.91 -6.55
N GLY A 11 -3.21 -9.38 -6.19
CA GLY A 11 -4.47 -10.10 -6.28
C GLY A 11 -5.67 -9.18 -6.05
N GLN A 12 -6.83 -9.64 -6.49
CA GLN A 12 -8.09 -8.91 -6.35
C GLN A 12 -9.25 -9.89 -6.14
N THR A 13 -10.12 -9.58 -5.19
CA THR A 13 -11.42 -10.24 -4.97
C THR A 13 -12.54 -9.26 -5.34
N GLU A 14 -13.79 -9.64 -5.08
CA GLU A 14 -14.95 -8.75 -5.26
C GLU A 14 -14.89 -7.52 -4.34
N ASP A 15 -14.26 -7.67 -3.17
CA ASP A 15 -14.27 -6.75 -2.05
C ASP A 15 -12.87 -6.40 -1.54
N SER A 16 -11.80 -6.74 -2.25
CA SER A 16 -10.44 -6.42 -1.82
C SER A 16 -9.43 -6.37 -2.94
N ILE A 17 -8.36 -5.62 -2.72
CA ILE A 17 -7.18 -5.58 -3.59
C ILE A 17 -5.95 -5.77 -2.72
N GLN A 18 -5.13 -6.76 -3.05
CA GLN A 18 -3.82 -6.92 -2.45
C GLN A 18 -2.77 -6.22 -3.33
N VAL A 19 -2.00 -5.32 -2.72
CA VAL A 19 -0.96 -4.55 -3.39
C VAL A 19 0.38 -4.73 -2.69
N ASP A 20 1.47 -4.48 -3.42
CA ASP A 20 2.78 -4.33 -2.81
C ASP A 20 3.56 -3.17 -3.41
N TRP A 21 4.54 -2.67 -2.65
CA TRP A 21 5.46 -1.64 -3.12
C TRP A 21 6.85 -1.85 -2.55
N GLN A 22 7.85 -1.30 -3.23
CA GLN A 22 9.23 -1.36 -2.75
C GLN A 22 9.42 -0.38 -1.59
N ASN A 23 10.05 -0.87 -0.51
CA ASN A 23 10.41 -0.02 0.61
C ASN A 23 11.61 0.87 0.20
N PRO A 24 11.55 2.19 0.45
CA PRO A 24 12.68 3.06 0.20
C PRO A 24 13.85 2.72 1.12
N GLU A 25 15.05 3.17 0.74
CA GLU A 25 16.26 3.03 1.57
C GLU A 25 16.13 3.81 2.88
N THR A 26 15.40 4.93 2.86
CA THR A 26 15.09 5.70 4.07
C THR A 26 14.11 4.92 4.94
N VAL A 27 14.47 4.77 6.22
CA VAL A 27 13.58 4.16 7.21
C VAL A 27 12.43 5.11 7.50
N VAL A 28 11.21 4.60 7.32
CA VAL A 28 9.95 5.28 7.65
C VAL A 28 9.13 4.39 8.57
N ASP A 29 8.39 4.99 9.48
CA ASP A 29 7.51 4.23 10.39
C ASP A 29 6.30 3.67 9.63
N TYR A 30 5.71 4.48 8.75
CA TYR A 30 4.53 4.14 7.97
C TYR A 30 4.45 4.88 6.64
N PHE A 31 3.64 4.34 5.74
CA PHE A 31 3.19 4.95 4.50
C PHE A 31 1.77 5.50 4.66
N LYS A 32 1.46 6.59 3.95
CA LYS A 32 0.08 7.05 3.76
C LYS A 32 -0.46 6.41 2.49
N LEU A 33 -1.51 5.60 2.60
CA LEU A 33 -2.20 5.02 1.45
C LEU A 33 -3.58 5.65 1.34
N ARG A 34 -3.89 6.18 0.15
CA ARG A 34 -5.21 6.72 -0.20
C ARG A 34 -5.85 5.76 -1.19
N HIS A 35 -7.03 5.29 -0.89
CA HIS A 35 -7.80 4.40 -1.76
C HIS A 35 -9.26 4.82 -1.80
N ALA A 36 -10.02 4.30 -2.76
CA ALA A 36 -11.46 4.50 -2.85
C ALA A 36 -12.15 3.15 -2.69
N SER A 37 -13.14 3.08 -1.81
CA SER A 37 -14.01 1.93 -1.63
C SER A 37 -14.91 1.73 -2.87
N PRO A 38 -15.56 0.56 -3.03
CA PRO A 38 -16.43 0.29 -4.17
C PRO A 38 -17.61 1.27 -4.34
N ASP A 39 -18.08 1.90 -3.25
CA ASP A 39 -19.12 2.94 -3.28
C ASP A 39 -18.56 4.36 -3.56
N GLY A 40 -17.25 4.47 -3.81
CA GLY A 40 -16.58 5.70 -4.21
C GLY A 40 -16.17 6.60 -3.05
N GLN A 41 -16.26 6.14 -1.80
CA GLN A 41 -15.74 6.89 -0.66
C GLN A 41 -14.23 6.80 -0.63
N GLU A 42 -13.56 7.93 -0.41
CA GLU A 42 -12.11 7.95 -0.29
C GLU A 42 -11.69 7.74 1.17
N GLU A 43 -10.74 6.83 1.36
CA GLU A 43 -10.16 6.54 2.66
C GLU A 43 -8.65 6.80 2.66
N LEU A 44 -8.13 7.11 3.86
CA LEU A 44 -6.72 7.34 4.13
C LEU A 44 -6.29 6.45 5.29
N GLU A 45 -5.32 5.59 5.03
CA GLU A 45 -4.80 4.64 6.01
C GLU A 45 -3.29 4.81 6.23
N ASN A 46 -2.85 4.44 7.43
CA ASN A 46 -1.43 4.32 7.76
C ASN A 46 -1.02 2.85 7.63
N VAL A 47 -0.10 2.55 6.71
CA VAL A 47 0.43 1.20 6.56
C VAL A 47 1.85 1.17 7.11
N ALA A 48 2.08 0.38 8.15
CA ALA A 48 3.41 0.23 8.73
C ALA A 48 4.41 -0.35 7.71
N ARG A 49 5.64 0.15 7.72
CA ARG A 49 6.70 -0.41 6.86
C ARG A 49 7.03 -1.83 7.31
N SER A 50 7.06 -2.77 6.37
CA SER A 50 7.57 -4.12 6.66
C SER A 50 9.10 -4.10 6.89
N GLN A 51 9.62 -5.15 7.53
CA GLN A 51 11.07 -5.36 7.63
C GLN A 51 11.68 -5.92 6.34
N GLU A 52 10.84 -6.36 5.40
CA GLU A 52 11.24 -6.92 4.12
C GLU A 52 11.63 -5.83 3.12
N ALA A 53 12.11 -6.24 1.94
CA ALA A 53 12.37 -5.32 0.83
C ALA A 53 11.10 -4.64 0.29
N ARG A 54 9.93 -5.23 0.54
CA ARG A 54 8.63 -4.76 0.04
C ARG A 54 7.58 -4.81 1.14
N THR A 55 6.72 -3.80 1.17
CA THR A 55 5.51 -3.82 2.01
C THR A 55 4.34 -4.34 1.18
N VAL A 56 3.59 -5.28 1.75
CA VAL A 56 2.36 -5.85 1.18
C VAL A 56 1.20 -5.38 2.03
N HIS A 57 0.12 -4.95 1.39
CA HIS A 57 -1.09 -4.48 2.07
C HIS A 57 -2.35 -4.96 1.34
N THR A 58 -3.41 -5.21 2.09
CA THR A 58 -4.73 -5.54 1.54
C THR A 58 -5.67 -4.39 1.83
N ILE A 59 -6.19 -3.79 0.77
CA ILE A 59 -7.25 -2.79 0.79
C ILE A 59 -8.60 -3.54 0.78
N ILE A 60 -9.53 -3.16 1.64
CA ILE A 60 -10.90 -3.69 1.74
C ILE A 60 -11.88 -2.61 1.27
#